data_AF-A0A2N3BAU1-F1
#
_entry.id   AF-A0A2N3BAU1-F1
#
_cell.length_a   1.000
_cell.length_b   1.000
_cell.length_c   1.000
_cell.angle_alpha   90.00
_cell.angle_beta   90.00
_cell.angle_gamma   90.00
#
_symmetry.space_group_name_H-M   'P 1'
#
loop_
_entity.id
_entity.type
_entity.pdbx_description
1 polymer ?
#
loop_
_entity_poly.entity_id
_entity_poly.type
_entity_poly.pdbx_seq_one_letter_code
_entity_poly.pdbx_strand_id
1 'polypeptide(L)'
;GISAPEDEALKMGKIFVDRQISRLYVVGSNDTTAPVIEASYLRYLDAMKALLEVQPFLMGKRPGGSDFGAYGQLTQLTHFDPTPMDETLKRAPRVFAWVDLVEDLSGLDVQEDGWMKRDSIPEEIRGLLKEVGRVYVPALRANAKALMEGAEQVDTEIDGKQWVQQPFPYQGKCLQWLREKHASLGTADRRAVDDILNGTGCETLFEA
;
A
#
# COMPACT_ATOMS: atom_id res chain seq x y z
N GLY A 1 -22.94 7.08 18.87
CA GLY A 1 -21.65 7.28 19.56
C GLY A 1 -21.48 6.20 20.60
N ILE A 2 -20.38 6.16 21.36
CA ILE A 2 -20.10 5.06 22.31
C ILE A 2 -21.19 4.89 23.39
N SER A 3 -21.98 5.93 23.65
CA SER A 3 -23.11 5.92 24.60
C SER A 3 -24.47 5.55 24.00
N ALA A 4 -24.53 5.16 22.72
CA ALA A 4 -25.80 4.78 22.08
C ALA A 4 -26.34 3.46 22.65
N PRO A 5 -27.68 3.28 22.71
CA PRO A 5 -28.28 1.99 23.02
C PRO A 5 -27.78 0.88 22.08
N GLU A 6 -27.59 -0.32 22.63
CA GLU A 6 -27.04 -1.48 21.90
C GLU A 6 -27.80 -1.78 20.60
N ASP A 7 -29.14 -1.74 20.65
CA ASP A 7 -29.97 -2.06 19.49
C ASP A 7 -29.82 -1.02 18.36
N GLU A 8 -29.63 0.25 18.71
CA GLU A 8 -29.34 1.32 17.75
C GLU A 8 -27.93 1.15 17.17
N ALA A 9 -26.94 0.82 18.01
CA ALA A 9 -25.57 0.58 17.59
C ALA A 9 -25.48 -0.60 16.60
N LEU A 10 -26.17 -1.71 16.88
CA LEU A 10 -26.21 -2.88 16.00
C LEU A 10 -26.88 -2.59 14.65
N LYS A 11 -28.00 -1.84 14.65
CA LYS A 11 -28.66 -1.40 13.41
C LYS A 11 -27.73 -0.54 12.56
N MET A 12 -27.04 0.40 13.19
CA MET A 12 -26.06 1.26 12.52
C MET A 12 -24.87 0.46 11.98
N GLY A 13 -24.35 -0.49 12.77
CA GLY A 13 -23.29 -1.41 12.36
C GLY A 13 -23.64 -2.16 11.09
N LYS A 14 -24.88 -2.69 11.00
CA LYS A 14 -25.36 -3.36 9.78
C LYS A 14 -25.30 -2.47 8.55
N ILE A 15 -25.70 -1.20 8.66
CA ILE A 15 -25.64 -0.24 7.55
C ILE A 15 -24.20 -0.05 7.05
N PHE A 16 -23.22 0.02 7.97
CA PHE A 16 -21.82 0.15 7.61
C PHE A 16 -21.26 -1.11 6.94
N VAL A 17 -21.58 -2.29 7.48
CA VAL A 17 -21.17 -3.57 6.91
C VAL A 17 -21.72 -3.73 5.49
N ASP A 18 -23.02 -3.51 5.28
CA ASP A 18 -23.66 -3.65 3.97
C ASP A 18 -23.03 -2.67 2.94
N ARG A 19 -22.65 -1.46 3.38
CA ARG A 19 -21.93 -0.47 2.56
C ARG A 19 -20.50 -0.87 2.22
N GLN A 20 -19.77 -1.50 3.14
CA GLN A 20 -18.41 -1.96 2.89
C GLN A 20 -18.41 -3.15 1.92
N ILE A 21 -19.28 -4.14 2.16
CA ILE A 21 -19.41 -5.34 1.31
C ILE A 21 -19.79 -4.96 -0.12
N SER A 22 -20.76 -4.06 -0.30
CA SER A 22 -21.18 -3.61 -1.63
C SER A 22 -20.10 -2.86 -2.42
N ARG A 23 -18.97 -2.50 -1.80
CA ARG A 23 -17.85 -1.79 -2.42
C ARG A 23 -16.58 -2.62 -2.57
N LEU A 24 -16.61 -3.92 -2.27
CA LEU A 24 -15.44 -4.80 -2.42
C LEU A 24 -14.88 -4.79 -3.85
N TYR A 25 -15.73 -4.57 -4.86
CA TYR A 25 -15.30 -4.42 -6.26
C TYR A 25 -14.27 -3.29 -6.48
N VAL A 26 -14.30 -2.23 -5.66
CA VAL A 26 -13.39 -1.07 -5.79
C VAL A 26 -11.96 -1.45 -5.49
N VAL A 27 -11.77 -2.39 -4.57
CA VAL A 27 -10.45 -2.87 -4.13
C VAL A 27 -10.05 -4.18 -4.81
N GLY A 28 -10.85 -4.63 -5.78
CA GLY A 28 -10.62 -5.88 -6.50
C GLY A 28 -10.72 -7.11 -5.61
N SER A 29 -11.31 -7.04 -4.41
CA SER A 29 -11.38 -8.17 -3.47
C SER A 29 -12.51 -9.13 -3.88
N ASN A 30 -12.14 -10.34 -4.29
CA ASN A 30 -13.02 -11.43 -4.67
C ASN A 30 -12.27 -12.77 -4.58
N ASP A 31 -12.99 -13.88 -4.74
CA ASP A 31 -12.41 -15.23 -4.63
C ASP A 31 -11.25 -15.50 -5.60
N THR A 32 -11.22 -14.82 -6.75
CA THR A 32 -10.15 -14.98 -7.76
C THR A 32 -8.87 -14.25 -7.35
N THR A 33 -9.00 -13.05 -6.78
CA THR A 33 -7.86 -12.19 -6.42
C THR A 33 -7.35 -12.43 -5.00
N ALA A 34 -8.16 -13.00 -4.11
CA ALA A 34 -7.80 -13.25 -2.71
C ALA A 34 -6.44 -13.96 -2.55
N PRO A 35 -6.11 -15.03 -3.31
CA PRO A 35 -4.81 -15.69 -3.19
C PRO A 35 -3.60 -14.86 -3.62
N VAL A 36 -3.80 -13.77 -4.38
CA VAL A 36 -2.74 -12.80 -4.72
C VAL A 36 -2.61 -11.78 -3.60
N ILE A 37 -3.74 -11.25 -3.10
CA ILE A 37 -3.80 -10.25 -2.04
C ILE A 37 -3.18 -10.80 -0.74
N GLU A 38 -3.57 -11.99 -0.32
CA GLU A 38 -3.05 -12.62 0.91
C GLU A 38 -1.54 -12.88 0.81
N ALA A 39 -1.08 -13.42 -0.33
CA ALA A 39 0.35 -13.66 -0.56
C ALA A 39 1.14 -12.34 -0.58
N SER A 40 0.56 -11.29 -1.16
CA SER A 40 1.17 -9.96 -1.20
C SER A 40 1.30 -9.35 0.18
N TYR A 41 0.27 -9.47 1.02
CA TYR A 41 0.32 -9.00 2.40
C TYR A 41 1.44 -9.66 3.21
N LEU A 42 1.59 -10.98 3.09
CA LEU A 42 2.66 -11.71 3.77
C LEU A 42 4.07 -11.27 3.33
N ARG A 43 4.27 -10.98 2.03
CA ARG A 43 5.54 -10.43 1.51
C ARG A 43 5.76 -8.98 1.95
N TYR A 44 4.70 -8.19 2.00
CA TYR A 44 4.75 -6.83 2.54
C TYR A 44 5.19 -6.84 4.00
N LEU A 45 4.65 -7.76 4.83
CA LEU A 45 5.06 -7.91 6.23
C LEU A 45 6.56 -8.22 6.35
N ASP A 46 7.10 -9.08 5.51
CA ASP A 46 8.55 -9.37 5.51
C ASP A 46 9.38 -8.16 5.09
N ALA A 47 8.97 -7.45 4.04
CA ALA A 47 9.67 -6.26 3.55
C ALA A 47 9.63 -5.11 4.58
N MET A 48 8.47 -4.86 5.19
CA MET A 48 8.31 -3.85 6.23
C MET A 48 9.11 -4.22 7.48
N LYS A 49 9.06 -5.49 7.92
CA LYS A 49 9.89 -5.98 9.03
C LYS A 49 11.37 -5.72 8.79
N ALA A 50 11.88 -6.07 7.60
CA ALA A 50 13.28 -5.84 7.24
C ALA A 50 13.64 -4.34 7.26
N LEU A 51 12.79 -3.47 6.73
CA LEU A 51 13.01 -2.03 6.79
C LEU A 51 13.08 -1.52 8.24
N LEU A 52 12.19 -2.00 9.09
CA LEU A 52 12.13 -1.62 10.50
C LEU A 52 13.30 -2.16 11.35
N GLU A 53 14.16 -3.00 10.79
CA GLU A 53 15.44 -3.39 11.42
C GLU A 53 16.53 -2.34 11.19
N VAL A 54 16.44 -1.54 10.11
CA VAL A 54 17.47 -0.56 9.74
C VAL A 54 17.04 0.89 10.00
N GLN A 55 15.74 1.20 10.02
CA GLN A 55 15.23 2.52 10.33
C GLN A 55 13.80 2.50 10.91
N PRO A 56 13.41 3.48 11.75
CA PRO A 56 12.13 3.45 12.45
C PRO A 56 10.92 3.89 11.61
N PHE A 57 11.12 4.62 10.52
CA PHE A 57 10.07 5.13 9.65
C PHE A 57 10.40 4.90 8.18
N LEU A 58 9.41 4.91 7.29
CA LEU A 58 9.55 4.59 5.87
C LEU A 58 10.53 5.50 5.13
N MET A 59 10.71 6.73 5.59
CA MET A 59 11.59 7.72 4.94
C MET A 59 12.74 8.15 5.85
N GLY A 60 13.13 7.33 6.83
CA GLY A 60 14.30 7.52 7.67
C GLY A 60 14.00 7.48 9.17
N LYS A 61 14.49 8.48 9.91
CA LYS A 61 14.41 8.60 11.37
C LYS A 61 13.26 9.48 11.86
N ARG A 62 12.46 10.05 10.95
CA ARG A 62 11.28 10.84 11.28
C ARG A 62 10.03 10.31 10.57
N PRO A 63 8.84 10.41 11.19
CA PRO A 63 7.59 10.04 10.55
C PRO A 63 7.23 11.05 9.46
N GLY A 64 6.54 10.57 8.43
CA GLY A 64 6.04 11.39 7.33
C GLY A 64 4.77 10.84 6.69
N GLY A 65 4.39 11.43 5.56
CA GLY A 65 3.19 11.03 4.83
C GLY A 65 3.18 9.57 4.38
N SER A 66 4.36 8.99 4.12
CA SER A 66 4.52 7.55 3.84
C SER A 66 4.07 6.69 5.01
N ASP A 67 4.45 7.07 6.22
CA ASP A 67 4.15 6.34 7.45
C ASP A 67 2.66 6.39 7.74
N PHE A 68 2.05 7.57 7.66
CA PHE A 68 0.61 7.72 7.88
C PHE A 68 -0.23 7.00 6.81
N GLY A 69 0.25 6.97 5.56
CA GLY A 69 -0.38 6.20 4.49
C GLY A 69 -0.35 4.70 4.76
N ALA A 70 0.80 4.16 5.18
CA ALA A 70 0.94 2.74 5.52
C ALA A 70 0.17 2.38 6.79
N TYR A 71 0.28 3.21 7.83
CA TYR A 71 -0.40 3.07 9.12
C TYR A 71 -1.91 2.94 8.97
N GLY A 72 -2.54 3.82 8.17
CA GLY A 72 -4.00 3.80 8.01
C GLY A 72 -4.53 2.46 7.49
N GLN A 73 -3.79 1.77 6.61
CA GLN A 73 -4.15 0.43 6.15
C GLN A 73 -3.77 -0.65 7.16
N LEU A 74 -2.56 -0.55 7.73
CA LEU A 74 -2.06 -1.56 8.65
C LEU A 74 -2.87 -1.66 9.92
N THR A 75 -3.43 -0.57 10.48
CA THR A 75 -4.31 -0.64 11.66
C THR A 75 -5.45 -1.65 11.48
N GLN A 76 -6.06 -1.70 10.29
CA GLN A 76 -7.16 -2.62 10.00
C GLN A 76 -6.68 -4.07 9.94
N LEU A 77 -5.46 -4.29 9.45
CA LEU A 77 -4.88 -5.62 9.24
C LEU A 77 -4.15 -6.16 10.47
N THR A 78 -3.61 -5.29 11.32
CA THR A 78 -2.81 -5.70 12.47
C THR A 78 -3.58 -5.64 13.79
N HIS A 79 -4.61 -4.79 13.92
CA HIS A 79 -5.31 -4.57 15.20
C HIS A 79 -6.83 -4.77 15.15
N PHE A 80 -7.45 -4.88 13.96
CA PHE A 80 -8.90 -4.99 13.84
C PHE A 80 -9.36 -6.37 13.34
N ASP A 81 -8.92 -6.81 12.16
CA ASP A 81 -9.30 -8.11 11.63
C ASP A 81 -8.47 -9.24 12.28
N PRO A 82 -9.11 -10.23 12.94
CA PRO A 82 -8.39 -11.31 13.63
C PRO A 82 -7.51 -12.16 12.71
N THR A 83 -7.85 -12.30 11.42
CA THR A 83 -7.14 -13.19 10.50
C THR A 83 -5.75 -12.64 10.12
N PRO A 84 -5.62 -11.46 9.50
CA PRO A 84 -4.31 -10.87 9.21
C PRO A 84 -3.54 -10.45 10.47
N MET A 85 -4.23 -10.18 11.60
CA MET A 85 -3.57 -9.89 12.87
C MET A 85 -2.79 -11.11 13.38
N ASP A 86 -3.39 -12.29 13.37
CA ASP A 86 -2.71 -13.53 13.78
C ASP A 86 -1.50 -13.84 12.88
N GLU A 87 -1.65 -13.66 11.56
CA GLU A 87 -0.53 -13.78 10.62
C GLU A 87 0.58 -12.76 10.89
N THR A 88 0.23 -11.51 11.22
CA THR A 88 1.20 -10.46 11.58
C THR A 88 1.97 -10.83 12.83
N LEU A 89 1.29 -11.23 13.90
CA LEU A 89 1.92 -11.58 15.17
C LEU A 89 2.88 -12.77 15.02
N LYS A 90 2.55 -13.73 14.16
CA LYS A 90 3.42 -14.88 13.84
C LYS A 90 4.63 -14.49 12.99
N ARG A 91 4.44 -13.68 11.94
CA ARG A 91 5.47 -13.44 10.90
C ARG A 91 6.32 -12.20 11.12
N ALA A 92 5.70 -11.14 11.66
CA ALA A 92 6.29 -9.81 11.76
C ALA A 92 5.74 -9.03 12.98
N PRO A 93 5.97 -9.50 14.22
CA PRO A 93 5.49 -8.82 15.43
C PRO A 93 6.03 -7.39 15.58
N ARG A 94 7.18 -7.08 14.97
CA ARG A 94 7.72 -5.71 14.88
C ARG A 94 6.79 -4.76 14.11
N VAL A 95 6.10 -5.24 13.08
CA VAL A 95 5.16 -4.43 12.30
C VAL A 95 3.91 -4.12 13.13
N PHE A 96 3.42 -5.08 13.93
CA PHE A 96 2.36 -4.82 14.91
C PHE A 96 2.78 -3.71 15.89
N ALA A 97 3.94 -3.86 16.54
CA ALA A 97 4.45 -2.86 17.49
C ALA A 97 4.74 -1.50 16.84
N TRP A 98 5.10 -1.47 15.57
CA TRP A 98 5.27 -0.22 14.83
C TRP A 98 3.95 0.52 14.62
N VAL A 99 2.85 -0.20 14.39
CA VAL A 99 1.51 0.43 14.30
C VAL A 99 1.13 1.06 15.65
N ASP A 100 1.35 0.37 16.77
CA ASP A 100 1.16 0.94 18.11
C ASP A 100 1.98 2.23 18.32
N LEU A 101 3.24 2.22 17.86
CA LEU A 101 4.12 3.39 17.95
C LEU A 101 3.62 4.57 17.11
N VAL A 102 3.07 4.31 15.92
CA VAL A 102 2.59 5.38 15.03
C VAL A 102 1.22 5.93 15.46
N GLU A 103 0.41 5.15 16.16
CA GLU A 103 -0.86 5.62 16.77
C GLU A 103 -0.60 6.77 17.76
N ASP A 104 0.47 6.69 18.55
CA ASP A 104 0.87 7.74 19.49
C ASP A 104 2.34 8.15 19.35
N LEU A 105 2.56 9.19 18.54
CA LEU A 105 3.86 9.83 18.37
C LEU A 105 4.06 11.03 19.32
N SER A 106 3.22 11.19 20.34
CA SER A 106 3.33 12.30 21.28
C SER A 106 4.68 12.27 22.00
N GLY A 107 5.31 13.45 22.11
CA GLY A 107 6.63 13.58 22.73
C GLY A 107 7.80 13.07 21.88
N LEU A 108 7.57 12.60 20.64
CA LEU A 108 8.66 12.32 19.70
C LEU A 108 9.37 13.63 19.31
N ASP A 109 10.66 13.73 19.63
CA ASP A 109 11.50 14.83 19.18
C ASP A 109 11.98 14.58 17.74
N VAL A 110 11.50 15.39 16.80
CA VAL A 110 11.76 15.23 15.37
C VAL A 110 12.82 16.22 14.92
N GLN A 111 13.93 15.68 14.42
CA GLN A 111 15.02 16.46 13.83
C GLN A 111 14.83 16.64 12.33
N GLU A 112 15.19 17.82 11.82
CA GLU A 112 15.05 18.14 10.38
C GLU A 112 15.92 17.25 9.48
N ASP A 113 17.06 16.81 9.98
CA ASP A 113 17.97 15.87 9.31
C ASP A 113 17.53 14.39 9.41
N GLY A 114 16.33 14.14 9.96
CA GLY A 114 15.78 12.80 10.11
C GLY A 114 15.36 12.12 8.81
N TRP A 115 15.26 12.84 7.69
CA TRP A 115 14.96 12.23 6.38
C TRP A 115 16.15 11.42 5.86
N MET A 116 15.86 10.31 5.19
CA MET A 116 16.89 9.55 4.48
C MET A 116 17.50 10.40 3.36
N LYS A 117 18.81 10.27 3.18
CA LYS A 117 19.52 10.97 2.11
C LYS A 117 19.37 10.18 0.82
N ARG A 118 19.28 10.91 -0.29
CA ARG A 118 19.12 10.35 -1.64
C ARG A 118 20.21 9.35 -2.02
N ASP A 119 21.44 9.56 -1.56
CA ASP A 119 22.61 8.73 -1.79
C ASP A 119 22.80 7.64 -0.71
N SER A 120 21.83 7.48 0.19
CA SER A 120 21.88 6.55 1.33
C SER A 120 20.50 5.94 1.60
N ILE A 121 19.77 5.60 0.54
CA ILE A 121 18.50 4.86 0.63
C ILE A 121 18.83 3.39 0.89
N PRO A 122 18.31 2.78 1.98
CA PRO A 122 18.56 1.36 2.25
C PRO A 122 17.95 0.44 1.19
N GLU A 123 18.55 -0.72 0.95
CA GLU A 123 18.02 -1.72 0.00
C GLU A 123 16.65 -2.25 0.48
N GLU A 124 16.34 -2.18 1.77
CA GLU A 124 15.07 -2.58 2.36
C GLU A 124 13.89 -1.75 1.81
N ILE A 125 14.11 -0.48 1.44
CA ILE A 125 13.11 0.33 0.72
C ILE A 125 12.81 -0.28 -0.64
N ARG A 126 13.85 -0.76 -1.34
CA ARG A 126 13.68 -1.47 -2.62
C ARG A 126 12.95 -2.80 -2.42
N GLY A 127 13.04 -3.43 -1.24
CA GLY A 127 12.22 -4.56 -0.85
C GLY A 127 10.71 -4.26 -0.89
N LEU A 128 10.29 -3.13 -0.30
CA LEU A 128 8.90 -2.67 -0.39
C LEU A 128 8.49 -2.32 -1.82
N LEU A 129 9.35 -1.59 -2.54
CA LEU A 129 9.09 -1.23 -3.94
C LEU A 129 8.98 -2.46 -4.85
N LYS A 130 9.76 -3.53 -4.60
CA LYS A 130 9.65 -4.80 -5.32
C LYS A 130 8.27 -5.44 -5.13
N GLU A 131 7.68 -5.35 -3.94
CA GLU A 131 6.32 -5.86 -3.72
C GLU A 131 5.27 -5.00 -4.43
N VAL A 132 5.43 -3.67 -4.39
CA VAL A 132 4.58 -2.74 -5.15
C VAL A 132 4.67 -3.03 -6.66
N GLY A 133 5.88 -3.19 -7.19
CA GLY A 133 6.14 -3.49 -8.59
C GLY A 133 5.64 -4.86 -9.02
N ARG A 134 5.68 -5.86 -8.13
CA ARG A 134 5.16 -7.20 -8.39
C ARG A 134 3.64 -7.23 -8.53
N VAL A 135 2.92 -6.50 -7.68
CA VAL A 135 1.46 -6.68 -7.54
C VAL A 135 0.67 -5.44 -7.96
N TYR A 136 0.99 -4.28 -7.41
CA TYR A 136 0.16 -3.08 -7.62
C TYR A 136 0.42 -2.43 -8.98
N VAL A 137 1.66 -2.42 -9.46
CA VAL A 137 2.00 -1.83 -10.76
C VAL A 137 1.29 -2.53 -11.94
N PRO A 138 1.31 -3.87 -12.09
CA PRO A 138 0.55 -4.51 -13.15
C PRO A 138 -0.96 -4.28 -13.02
N ALA A 139 -1.52 -4.28 -11.79
CA ALA A 139 -2.93 -3.93 -11.56
C ALA A 139 -3.26 -2.51 -12.05
N LEU A 140 -2.43 -1.53 -11.70
CA LEU A 140 -2.64 -0.13 -12.03
C LEU A 140 -2.56 0.12 -13.55
N ARG A 141 -1.62 -0.55 -14.24
CA ARG A 141 -1.49 -0.47 -15.70
C ARG A 141 -2.65 -1.15 -16.42
N ALA A 142 -3.04 -2.35 -15.99
CA ALA A 142 -4.18 -3.07 -16.55
C ALA A 142 -5.49 -2.29 -16.36
N ASN A 143 -5.67 -1.67 -15.20
CA ASN A 143 -6.80 -0.77 -14.93
C ASN A 143 -6.81 0.43 -15.88
N ALA A 144 -5.67 1.10 -16.08
CA ALA A 144 -5.57 2.22 -17.01
C ALA A 144 -5.89 1.81 -18.45
N LYS A 145 -5.39 0.64 -18.90
CA LYS A 145 -5.71 0.08 -20.21
C LYS A 145 -7.21 -0.19 -20.37
N ALA A 146 -7.83 -0.87 -19.41
CA ALA A 146 -9.26 -1.17 -19.44
C ALA A 146 -10.12 0.10 -19.52
N LEU A 147 -9.75 1.16 -18.78
CA LEU A 147 -10.41 2.46 -18.86
C LEU A 147 -10.28 3.11 -20.24
N MET A 148 -9.09 3.05 -20.85
CA MET A 148 -8.84 3.59 -22.18
C MET A 148 -9.64 2.86 -23.27
N GLU A 149 -9.81 1.54 -23.11
CA GLU A 149 -10.55 0.68 -24.04
C GLU A 149 -12.07 0.69 -23.79
N GLY A 150 -12.54 1.30 -22.70
CA GLY A 150 -13.94 1.26 -22.30
C GLY A 150 -14.41 -0.14 -21.89
N ALA A 151 -13.50 -0.99 -21.45
CA ALA A 151 -13.80 -2.36 -21.03
C ALA A 151 -14.64 -2.36 -19.74
N GLU A 152 -15.49 -3.38 -19.59
CA GLU A 152 -16.31 -3.54 -18.37
C GLU A 152 -15.52 -4.17 -17.20
N GLN A 153 -14.41 -4.84 -17.50
CA GLN A 153 -13.59 -5.58 -16.55
C GLN A 153 -12.09 -5.41 -16.85
N VAL A 154 -11.30 -5.26 -15.79
CA VAL A 154 -9.85 -5.50 -15.80
C VAL A 154 -9.65 -7.00 -15.70
N ASP A 155 -8.98 -7.59 -16.69
CA ASP A 155 -8.56 -9.00 -16.69
C ASP A 155 -7.07 -9.06 -17.06
N THR A 156 -6.25 -9.53 -16.13
CA THR A 156 -4.79 -9.62 -16.30
C THR A 156 -4.23 -10.75 -15.44
N GLU A 157 -2.94 -11.02 -15.59
CA GLU A 157 -2.19 -11.89 -14.69
C GLU A 157 -1.33 -11.04 -13.72
N ILE A 158 -1.33 -11.40 -12.44
CA ILE A 158 -0.48 -10.83 -11.40
C ILE A 158 0.10 -11.96 -10.56
N ASP A 159 1.43 -11.98 -10.43
CA ASP A 159 2.17 -13.01 -9.66
C ASP A 159 1.79 -14.45 -10.08
N GLY A 160 1.60 -14.66 -11.40
CA GLY A 160 1.25 -15.96 -11.98
C GLY A 160 -0.20 -16.40 -11.78
N LYS A 161 -1.08 -15.51 -11.28
CA LYS A 161 -2.48 -15.80 -11.01
C LYS A 161 -3.39 -14.80 -11.72
N GLN A 162 -4.61 -15.23 -12.01
CA GLN A 162 -5.61 -14.37 -12.61
C GLN A 162 -6.00 -13.23 -11.67
N TRP A 163 -6.15 -12.04 -12.23
CA TRP A 163 -6.64 -10.85 -11.54
C TRP A 163 -7.83 -10.26 -12.27
N VAL A 164 -8.97 -10.20 -11.60
CA VAL A 164 -10.21 -9.60 -12.12
C VAL A 164 -10.74 -8.52 -11.20
N GLN A 165 -11.10 -7.37 -11.77
CA GLN A 165 -11.59 -6.20 -11.04
C GLN A 165 -12.43 -5.31 -11.97
N GLN A 166 -13.38 -4.55 -11.42
CA GLN A 166 -14.05 -3.50 -12.19
C GLN A 166 -13.12 -2.29 -12.40
N PRO A 167 -12.99 -1.74 -13.63
CA PRO A 167 -12.13 -0.60 -13.87
C PRO A 167 -12.50 0.59 -12.97
N PHE A 168 -11.49 1.16 -12.31
CA PHE A 168 -11.67 2.21 -11.32
C PHE A 168 -11.04 3.53 -11.80
N PRO A 169 -11.85 4.55 -12.15
CA PRO A 169 -11.34 5.81 -12.73
C PRO A 169 -10.33 6.56 -11.86
N TYR A 170 -10.47 6.47 -10.54
CA TYR A 170 -9.54 7.15 -9.63
C TYR A 170 -8.12 6.58 -9.72
N GLN A 171 -7.98 5.25 -9.80
CA GLN A 171 -6.68 4.60 -10.02
C GLN A 171 -6.05 5.02 -11.36
N GLY A 172 -6.86 5.20 -12.42
CA GLY A 172 -6.38 5.78 -13.68
C GLY A 172 -5.76 7.18 -13.51
N LYS A 173 -6.42 8.05 -12.72
CA LYS A 173 -5.88 9.37 -12.38
C LYS A 173 -4.59 9.30 -11.58
N CYS A 174 -4.48 8.35 -10.62
CA CYS A 174 -3.26 8.14 -9.87
C CYS A 174 -2.06 7.83 -10.77
N LEU A 175 -2.24 6.93 -11.76
CA LEU A 175 -1.17 6.64 -12.73
C LEU A 175 -0.77 7.86 -13.54
N GLN A 176 -1.76 8.62 -14.02
CA GLN A 176 -1.51 9.87 -14.74
C GLN A 176 -0.69 10.85 -13.90
N TRP A 177 -1.09 11.09 -12.64
CA TRP A 177 -0.35 12.00 -11.75
C TRP A 177 1.06 11.52 -11.45
N LEU A 178 1.28 10.22 -11.28
CA LEU A 178 2.63 9.67 -11.12
C LEU A 178 3.50 10.02 -12.32
N ARG A 179 3.00 9.76 -13.54
CA ARG A 179 3.71 10.06 -14.79
C ARG A 179 3.97 11.55 -14.98
N GLU A 180 2.99 12.41 -14.70
CA GLU A 180 3.14 13.87 -14.76
C GLU A 180 4.19 14.37 -13.76
N LYS A 181 4.17 13.87 -12.52
CA LYS A 181 5.14 14.25 -11.49
C LYS A 181 6.54 13.80 -11.86
N HIS A 182 6.71 12.57 -12.34
CA HIS A 182 8.00 12.07 -12.83
C HIS A 182 8.52 12.88 -14.02
N ALA A 183 7.68 13.19 -15.01
CA ALA A 183 8.04 14.01 -16.15
C ALA A 183 8.44 15.45 -15.77
N SER A 184 7.88 15.98 -14.68
CA SER A 184 8.20 17.32 -14.17
C SER A 184 9.53 17.42 -13.42
N LEU A 185 10.18 16.30 -13.09
CA LEU A 185 11.47 16.29 -12.40
C LEU A 185 12.58 16.82 -13.30
N GLY A 186 13.54 17.53 -12.70
CA GLY A 186 14.79 17.88 -13.38
C GLY A 186 15.60 16.63 -13.73
N THR A 187 16.48 16.72 -14.73
CA THR A 187 17.26 15.57 -15.25
C THR A 187 17.99 14.79 -14.17
N ALA A 188 18.63 15.49 -13.23
CA ALA A 188 19.35 14.85 -12.13
C ALA A 188 18.39 14.07 -11.22
N ASP A 189 17.28 14.68 -10.80
CA ASP A 189 16.33 14.07 -9.86
C ASP A 189 15.60 12.89 -10.48
N ARG A 190 15.17 13.04 -11.74
CA ARG A 190 14.56 11.95 -12.51
C ARG A 190 15.48 10.74 -12.59
N ARG A 191 16.77 10.95 -12.90
CA ARG A 191 17.76 9.87 -12.96
C ARG A 191 17.87 9.12 -11.62
N ALA A 192 17.89 9.81 -10.48
CA ALA A 192 17.94 9.10 -9.21
C ALA A 192 16.66 8.33 -8.91
N VAL A 193 15.49 8.88 -9.23
CA VAL A 193 14.24 8.13 -9.10
C VAL A 193 14.30 6.88 -9.98
N ASP A 194 14.73 7.01 -11.24
CA ASP A 194 14.89 5.87 -12.15
C ASP A 194 15.86 4.83 -11.59
N ASP A 195 17.01 5.24 -11.03
CA ASP A 195 18.00 4.34 -10.43
C ASP A 195 17.44 3.59 -9.19
N ILE A 196 16.65 4.28 -8.35
CA ILE A 196 15.99 3.68 -7.18
C ILE A 196 14.94 2.65 -7.61
N LEU A 197 14.15 2.97 -8.63
CA LEU A 197 13.07 2.12 -9.11
C LEU A 197 13.55 0.97 -9.98
N ASN A 198 14.68 1.10 -10.67
CA ASN A 198 15.20 0.11 -11.60
C ASN A 198 15.30 -1.29 -10.96
N GLY A 199 14.65 -2.29 -11.58
CA GLY A 199 14.65 -3.67 -11.12
C GLY A 199 13.70 -3.94 -9.95
N THR A 200 12.79 -3.00 -9.64
CA THR A 200 11.71 -3.21 -8.66
C THR A 200 10.39 -3.61 -9.33
N GLY A 201 10.26 -3.41 -10.65
CA GLY A 201 9.01 -3.49 -11.40
C GLY A 201 8.26 -2.16 -11.46
N CYS A 202 8.55 -1.21 -10.56
CA CYS A 202 7.96 0.13 -10.55
C CYS A 202 8.43 1.02 -11.69
N GLU A 203 9.58 0.76 -12.28
CA GLU A 203 10.07 1.45 -13.48
C GLU A 203 9.06 1.38 -14.64
N THR A 204 8.27 0.31 -14.71
CA THR A 204 7.27 0.09 -15.77
C THR A 204 6.07 1.03 -15.69
N LEU A 205 5.89 1.75 -14.57
CA LEU A 205 4.88 2.82 -14.45
C LEU A 205 5.14 3.96 -15.45
N PHE A 206 6.40 4.18 -15.81
CA PHE A 206 6.83 5.33 -16.62
C PHE A 206 7.15 4.97 -18.08
N GLU A 207 6.98 3.69 -18.44
CA GLU A 207 7.01 3.25 -19.84
C GLU A 207 5.79 3.77 -20.61
N ALA A 208 5.97 3.95 -21.92
CA ALA A 208 4.93 4.38 -22.85
C ALA A 208 3.82 3.33 -22.98
#